data_AF-C5K7L0-F1
#
_entry.id   AF-C5K7L0-F1
#
_cell.length_a   1.000
_cell.length_b   1.000
_cell.length_c   1.000
_cell.angle_alpha   90.00
_cell.angle_beta   90.00
_cell.angle_gamma   90.00
#
_symmetry.space_group_name_H-M   'P 1'
#
loop_
_entity.id
_entity.type
_entity.pdbx_description
1 polymer ?
#
loop_
_entity_poly.entity_id
_entity_poly.type
_entity_poly.pdbx_seq_one_letter_code
_entity_poly.pdbx_strand_id
1 'polypeptide(L)'
;MQVNTEASNTSVMRQHNLKKQKVCESALEHKEVDLSCDGSGLLDMRISTVLNANPAFGSLVDILAPNTDKAVVSDADEQLLIKLTFRELVHVKSIVIGADHPPQSGEDDEDDAYSAPMAVKVYANQPAMDFNDIESGSVGSSR
;
A
#
# COMPACT_ATOMS: atom_id res chain seq x y z
N MET A 1 3.82 14.20 -65.21
CA MET A 1 3.38 14.19 -63.80
C MET A 1 4.62 14.31 -62.91
N GLN A 2 4.86 15.46 -62.32
CA GLN A 2 5.96 15.67 -61.37
C GLN A 2 5.42 15.34 -59.97
N VAL A 3 5.95 14.26 -59.39
CA VAL A 3 5.63 13.81 -58.04
C VAL A 3 6.54 14.58 -57.09
N ASN A 4 5.97 15.48 -56.28
CA ASN A 4 6.70 16.25 -55.28
C ASN A 4 7.04 15.36 -54.07
N THR A 5 8.07 14.53 -54.21
CA THR A 5 8.42 13.47 -53.25
C THR A 5 9.06 14.01 -51.97
N GLU A 6 9.77 15.15 -52.03
CA GLU A 6 10.53 15.71 -50.91
C GLU A 6 9.62 16.30 -49.81
N ALA A 7 8.58 17.03 -50.19
CA ALA A 7 7.60 17.58 -49.25
C ALA A 7 6.83 16.46 -48.52
N SER A 8 6.53 15.37 -49.23
CA SER A 8 5.86 14.19 -48.68
C SER A 8 6.75 13.48 -47.66
N ASN A 9 8.02 13.22 -48.00
CA ASN A 9 8.96 12.54 -47.10
C ASN A 9 9.23 13.34 -45.82
N THR A 10 9.34 14.67 -45.93
CA THR A 10 9.56 15.55 -44.77
C THR A 10 8.35 15.58 -43.84
N SER A 11 7.13 15.55 -44.39
CA SER A 11 5.88 15.47 -43.63
C SER A 11 5.76 14.15 -42.86
N VAL A 12 6.06 13.04 -43.52
CA VAL A 12 6.04 11.69 -42.92
C VAL A 12 7.07 11.58 -41.79
N MET A 13 8.29 12.09 -41.97
CA MET A 13 9.30 12.14 -40.89
C MET A 13 8.84 12.99 -39.70
N ARG A 14 8.28 14.18 -39.97
CA ARG A 14 7.79 15.08 -38.90
C ARG A 14 6.67 14.41 -38.11
N GLN A 15 5.75 13.73 -38.78
CA GLN A 15 4.63 13.03 -38.14
C GLN A 15 5.09 11.81 -37.33
N HIS A 16 6.10 11.08 -37.82
CA HIS A 16 6.71 9.96 -37.09
C HIS A 16 7.48 10.43 -35.83
N ASN A 17 8.21 11.55 -35.90
CA ASN A 17 8.91 12.11 -34.74
C ASN A 17 7.93 12.60 -33.67
N LEU A 18 6.83 13.26 -34.06
CA LEU A 18 5.77 13.66 -33.14
C LEU A 18 5.11 12.45 -32.47
N LYS A 19 4.93 11.33 -33.18
CA LYS A 19 4.43 10.08 -32.59
C LYS A 19 5.42 9.47 -31.60
N LYS A 20 6.72 9.43 -31.91
CA LYS A 20 7.75 8.95 -30.98
C LYS A 20 7.79 9.76 -29.68
N GLN A 21 7.67 11.09 -29.80
CA GLN A 21 7.68 11.98 -28.64
C GLN A 21 6.48 11.72 -27.70
N LYS A 22 5.27 11.58 -28.26
CA LYS A 22 4.06 11.24 -27.48
C LYS A 22 4.10 9.84 -26.87
N VAL A 23 4.68 8.86 -27.56
CA VAL A 23 4.82 7.49 -27.04
C VAL A 23 5.83 7.45 -25.89
N CYS A 24 6.92 8.23 -25.95
CA CYS A 24 7.86 8.35 -24.84
C CYS A 24 7.26 9.05 -23.61
N GLU A 25 6.47 10.11 -23.79
CA GLU A 25 5.78 10.79 -22.68
C GLU A 25 4.77 9.87 -21.99
N SER A 26 3.95 9.15 -22.76
CA SER A 26 2.92 8.26 -22.21
C SER A 26 3.49 7.01 -21.52
N ALA A 27 4.67 6.52 -21.94
CA ALA A 27 5.29 5.33 -21.34
C ALA A 27 5.98 5.61 -19.99
N LEU A 28 6.05 6.88 -19.55
CA LEU A 28 6.72 7.31 -18.32
C LEU A 28 5.76 7.83 -17.24
N GLU A 29 4.46 7.89 -17.52
CA GLU A 29 3.47 8.25 -16.50
C GLU A 29 3.27 7.10 -15.52
N HIS A 30 3.97 7.17 -14.40
CA HIS A 30 3.73 6.32 -13.24
C HIS A 30 2.39 6.72 -12.62
N LYS A 31 1.33 5.99 -12.95
CA LYS A 31 0.03 6.17 -12.32
C LYS A 31 0.09 5.63 -10.89
N GLU A 32 -0.27 6.46 -9.93
CA GLU A 32 -0.47 6.01 -8.56
C GLU A 32 -1.64 5.03 -8.50
N VAL A 33 -1.40 3.89 -7.89
CA VAL A 33 -2.38 2.83 -7.70
C VAL A 33 -2.53 2.62 -6.20
N ASP A 34 -3.78 2.51 -5.75
CA ASP A 34 -4.07 2.10 -4.39
C ASP A 34 -3.73 0.61 -4.22
N LEU A 35 -2.76 0.34 -3.35
CA LEU A 35 -2.24 -0.99 -3.08
C LEU A 35 -3.11 -1.77 -2.07
N SER A 36 -4.01 -1.12 -1.33
CA SER A 36 -4.88 -1.79 -0.35
C SER A 36 -6.15 -2.36 -0.96
N CYS A 37 -6.56 -1.85 -2.13
CA CYS A 37 -7.77 -2.30 -2.79
C CYS A 37 -7.61 -3.74 -3.31
N ASP A 38 -8.45 -4.67 -2.83
CA ASP A 38 -8.49 -6.07 -3.29
C ASP A 38 -8.71 -6.19 -4.81
N GLY A 39 -9.36 -5.18 -5.41
CA GLY A 39 -9.52 -5.06 -6.86
C GLY A 39 -8.22 -4.89 -7.66
N SER A 40 -7.11 -4.53 -7.00
CA SER A 40 -5.78 -4.48 -7.63
C SER A 40 -5.19 -5.87 -7.87
N GLY A 41 -5.62 -6.89 -7.12
CA GLY A 41 -5.07 -8.24 -7.16
C GLY A 41 -3.61 -8.37 -6.70
N LEU A 42 -2.99 -7.27 -6.24
CA LEU A 42 -1.58 -7.20 -5.86
C LEU A 42 -1.33 -7.69 -4.43
N LEU A 43 -2.23 -7.41 -3.51
CA LEU A 43 -2.11 -7.84 -2.13
C LEU A 43 -2.54 -9.32 -2.00
N ASP A 44 -1.72 -10.13 -1.33
CA ASP A 44 -2.09 -11.52 -1.03
C ASP A 44 -2.66 -11.65 0.37
N MET A 45 -3.98 -11.50 0.46
CA MET A 45 -4.75 -11.60 1.72
C MET A 45 -4.67 -12.98 2.39
N ARG A 46 -4.23 -14.02 1.67
CA ARG A 46 -4.07 -15.37 2.23
C ARG A 46 -2.92 -15.49 3.23
N ILE A 47 -1.91 -14.63 3.07
CA ILE A 47 -0.66 -14.67 3.84
C ILE A 47 -0.41 -13.35 4.58
N SER A 48 -1.12 -12.28 4.20
CA SER A 48 -1.13 -11.04 4.95
C SER A 48 -1.90 -11.22 6.25
N THR A 49 -1.38 -10.68 7.35
CA THR A 49 -1.91 -10.92 8.70
C THR A 49 -1.75 -9.71 9.58
N VAL A 50 -2.50 -9.68 10.69
CA VAL A 50 -2.28 -8.74 11.80
C VAL A 50 -2.04 -9.56 13.05
N LEU A 51 -0.97 -9.25 13.77
CA LEU A 51 -0.63 -9.89 15.04
C LEU A 51 -0.99 -8.96 16.20
N ASN A 52 -1.38 -9.58 17.33
CA ASN A 52 -1.90 -8.92 18.53
C ASN A 52 -3.17 -8.08 18.29
N ALA A 53 -3.98 -8.42 17.28
CA ALA A 53 -5.28 -7.78 17.07
C ALA A 53 -6.35 -8.41 17.96
N ASN A 54 -7.11 -7.58 18.65
CA ASN A 54 -8.26 -8.00 19.43
C ASN A 54 -9.41 -8.42 18.49
N PRO A 55 -9.88 -9.68 18.56
CA PRO A 55 -10.87 -10.22 17.63
C PRO A 55 -12.29 -9.65 17.84
N ALA A 56 -12.54 -8.91 18.91
CA ALA A 56 -13.82 -8.23 19.15
C ALA A 56 -14.05 -7.03 18.22
N PHE A 57 -12.99 -6.51 17.59
CA PHE A 57 -13.03 -5.32 16.74
C PHE A 57 -12.87 -5.67 15.24
N GLY A 58 -12.29 -4.77 14.46
CA GLY A 58 -12.04 -4.97 13.04
C GLY A 58 -10.92 -5.98 12.77
N SER A 59 -10.93 -6.51 11.54
CA SER A 59 -9.88 -7.37 11.00
C SER A 59 -9.02 -6.65 9.96
N LEU A 60 -7.96 -7.31 9.46
CA LEU A 60 -7.16 -6.78 8.34
C LEU A 60 -8.00 -6.45 7.11
N VAL A 61 -8.98 -7.30 6.79
CA VAL A 61 -9.87 -7.08 5.63
C VAL A 61 -10.70 -5.82 5.84
N ASP A 62 -11.17 -5.59 7.06
CA ASP A 62 -12.00 -4.44 7.38
C ASP A 62 -11.23 -3.12 7.24
N ILE A 63 -9.98 -3.05 7.71
CA ILE A 63 -9.17 -1.81 7.65
C ILE A 63 -8.62 -1.49 6.26
N LEU A 64 -8.54 -2.49 5.37
CA LEU A 64 -8.13 -2.30 3.98
C LEU A 64 -9.30 -1.94 3.05
N ALA A 65 -10.54 -2.12 3.53
CA ALA A 65 -11.73 -1.75 2.79
C ALA A 65 -11.86 -0.22 2.70
N PRO A 66 -12.30 0.32 1.55
CA PRO A 66 -12.52 1.76 1.41
C PRO A 66 -13.66 2.23 2.32
N ASN A 67 -13.45 3.34 3.03
CA ASN A 67 -14.44 3.98 3.93
C ASN A 67 -14.99 3.04 5.01
N THR A 68 -14.09 2.33 5.69
CA THR A 68 -14.44 1.48 6.83
C THR A 68 -14.54 2.31 8.12
N ASP A 69 -15.58 2.07 8.92
CA ASP A 69 -15.71 2.62 10.27
C ASP A 69 -15.15 1.66 11.34
N LYS A 70 -14.59 0.52 10.91
CA LYS A 70 -14.00 -0.46 11.82
C LYS A 70 -12.52 -0.15 12.04
N ALA A 71 -12.11 -0.20 13.30
CA ALA A 71 -10.72 -0.10 13.70
C ALA A 71 -10.18 -1.47 14.14
N VAL A 72 -8.87 -1.68 13.93
CA VAL A 72 -8.13 -2.77 14.57
C VAL A 72 -7.54 -2.22 15.87
N VAL A 73 -7.73 -2.96 16.96
CA VAL A 73 -7.26 -2.62 18.31
C VAL A 73 -6.29 -3.70 18.78
N SER A 74 -5.31 -3.33 19.60
CA SER A 74 -4.43 -4.31 20.20
C SER A 74 -5.12 -5.11 21.32
N ASP A 75 -4.72 -6.37 21.52
CA ASP A 75 -5.37 -7.28 22.48
C ASP A 75 -4.71 -7.24 23.86
N ALA A 76 -3.42 -7.58 23.95
CA ALA A 76 -2.74 -7.75 25.23
C ALA A 76 -1.84 -6.57 25.62
N ASP A 77 -1.12 -6.01 24.66
CA ASP A 77 -0.18 -4.91 24.85
C ASP A 77 -0.42 -3.80 23.81
N GLU A 78 0.32 -2.70 23.90
CA GLU A 78 0.13 -1.51 23.06
C GLU A 78 0.68 -1.66 21.62
N GLN A 79 1.17 -2.85 21.23
CA GLN A 79 1.86 -3.07 19.96
C GLN A 79 1.01 -3.85 18.96
N LEU A 80 0.84 -3.31 17.76
CA LEU A 80 0.26 -4.02 16.62
C LEU A 80 1.30 -4.25 15.54
N LEU A 81 1.28 -5.44 14.93
CA LEU A 81 2.11 -5.75 13.77
C LEU A 81 1.22 -6.12 12.58
N ILE A 82 1.21 -5.24 11.58
CA ILE A 82 0.47 -5.43 10.32
C ILE A 82 1.45 -5.93 9.26
N LYS A 83 1.21 -7.14 8.74
CA LYS A 83 2.03 -7.79 7.72
C LYS A 83 1.28 -7.81 6.40
N LEU A 84 1.75 -7.03 5.44
CA LEU A 84 1.23 -6.99 4.06
C LEU A 84 2.20 -7.71 3.13
N THR A 85 1.71 -8.69 2.40
CA THR A 85 2.51 -9.39 1.37
C THR A 85 1.92 -9.14 -0.01
N PHE A 86 2.76 -8.68 -0.93
CA PHE A 86 2.38 -8.44 -2.32
C PHE A 86 2.78 -9.63 -3.19
N ARG A 87 1.93 -9.97 -4.17
CA ARG A 87 2.17 -11.04 -5.16
C ARG A 87 3.25 -10.67 -6.16
N GLU A 88 3.46 -9.38 -6.35
CA GLU A 88 4.44 -8.81 -7.27
C GLU A 88 5.28 -7.77 -6.55
N LEU A 89 6.43 -7.42 -7.14
CA LEU A 89 7.27 -6.33 -6.63
C LEU A 89 6.54 -5.01 -6.86
N VAL A 90 6.27 -4.29 -5.76
CA VAL A 90 5.61 -2.98 -5.80
C VAL A 90 6.53 -1.90 -5.25
N HIS A 91 6.36 -0.68 -5.76
CA HIS A 91 7.01 0.51 -5.23
C HIS A 91 6.02 1.26 -4.34
N VAL A 92 6.24 1.21 -3.03
CA VAL A 92 5.39 1.93 -2.07
C VAL A 92 5.79 3.40 -2.06
N LYS A 93 4.89 4.27 -2.54
CA LYS A 93 5.10 5.72 -2.54
C LYS A 93 4.69 6.37 -1.22
N SER A 94 3.56 5.96 -0.68
CA SER A 94 2.99 6.52 0.55
C SER A 94 2.21 5.45 1.31
N ILE A 95 2.17 5.59 2.63
CA ILE A 95 1.33 4.80 3.54
C ILE A 95 0.45 5.80 4.27
N VAL A 96 -0.85 5.53 4.33
CA VAL A 96 -1.83 6.35 5.04
C VAL A 96 -2.44 5.49 6.14
N ILE A 97 -2.46 6.01 7.37
CA ILE A 97 -3.05 5.35 8.53
C ILE A 97 -4.11 6.28 9.08
N GLY A 98 -5.36 5.84 9.09
CA GLY A 98 -6.46 6.53 9.75
C GLY A 98 -6.62 6.04 11.18
N ALA A 99 -6.67 6.96 12.14
CA ALA A 99 -6.87 6.66 13.56
C ALA A 99 -7.83 7.67 14.23
N ASP A 100 -8.71 8.26 13.44
CA ASP A 100 -9.60 9.35 13.85
C ASP A 100 -10.93 8.86 14.46
N HIS A 101 -11.21 7.57 14.29
CA HIS A 101 -12.44 6.92 14.74
C HIS A 101 -12.10 5.78 15.70
N PRO A 102 -12.06 6.04 17.01
CA PRO A 102 -11.91 4.97 17.99
C PRO A 102 -13.13 4.03 17.92
N PRO A 103 -12.96 2.74 18.24
CA PRO A 103 -14.08 1.83 18.38
C PRO A 103 -15.08 2.37 19.41
N GLN A 104 -16.37 2.08 19.21
CA GLN A 104 -17.38 2.35 20.23
C GLN A 104 -17.15 1.39 21.40
N SER A 105 -16.79 1.92 22.57
CA SER A 105 -16.71 1.17 23.82
C SER A 105 -18.03 0.43 24.06
N GLY A 106 -17.98 -0.87 24.35
CA GLY A 106 -19.15 -1.60 24.80
C GLY A 106 -19.62 -1.07 26.16
N GLU A 107 -20.85 -1.40 26.56
CA GLU A 107 -21.42 -1.01 27.87
C GLU A 107 -20.59 -1.53 29.08
N ASP A 108 -19.63 -2.43 28.86
CA ASP A 108 -18.72 -2.99 29.86
C ASP A 108 -17.29 -2.39 29.82
N ASP A 109 -16.98 -1.49 28.87
CA ASP A 109 -15.63 -0.98 28.58
C ASP A 109 -15.49 0.53 28.88
N GLU A 110 -16.16 1.04 29.92
CA GLU A 110 -16.13 2.47 30.27
C GLU A 110 -14.73 2.99 30.66
N ASP A 111 -13.77 2.09 30.90
CA ASP A 111 -12.39 2.42 31.30
C ASP A 111 -11.33 2.23 30.19
N ASP A 112 -11.67 1.65 29.04
CA ASP A 112 -10.69 1.40 27.96
C ASP A 112 -10.57 2.60 27.03
N ALA A 113 -9.64 3.49 27.36
CA ALA A 113 -9.27 4.61 26.49
C ALA A 113 -8.43 4.13 25.30
N TYR A 114 -9.07 3.88 24.15
CA TYR A 114 -8.36 3.61 22.90
C TYR A 114 -7.57 4.84 22.43
N SER A 115 -6.35 4.61 21.96
CA SER A 115 -5.46 5.67 21.48
C SER A 115 -4.95 5.41 20.08
N ALA A 116 -4.64 6.50 19.36
CA ALA A 116 -3.98 6.43 18.06
C ALA A 116 -2.52 5.98 18.21
N PRO A 117 -1.94 5.30 17.20
CA PRO A 117 -0.55 4.84 17.26
C PRO A 117 0.40 6.03 17.36
N MET A 118 1.20 6.08 18.44
CA MET A 118 2.20 7.13 18.64
C MET A 118 3.41 6.96 17.71
N ALA A 119 3.81 5.72 17.44
CA ALA A 119 4.99 5.40 16.65
C ALA A 119 4.67 4.31 15.62
N VAL A 120 5.08 4.55 14.38
CA VAL A 120 4.93 3.61 13.27
C VAL A 120 6.32 3.29 12.72
N LYS A 121 6.69 2.00 12.74
CA LYS A 121 7.93 1.50 12.13
C LYS A 121 7.56 0.69 10.89
N VAL A 122 8.18 1.02 9.76
CA VAL A 122 7.92 0.34 8.49
C VAL A 122 9.13 -0.51 8.14
N TYR A 123 8.87 -1.78 7.87
CA TYR A 123 9.87 -2.76 7.45
C TYR A 123 9.48 -3.33 6.09
N ALA A 124 10.45 -3.41 5.18
CA ALA A 124 10.26 -3.95 3.84
C ALA A 124 11.15 -5.17 3.64
N ASN A 125 10.70 -6.12 2.82
CA ASN A 125 11.44 -7.34 2.45
C ASN A 125 11.76 -8.28 3.64
N GLN A 126 10.86 -8.36 4.64
CA GLN A 126 11.00 -9.21 5.83
C GLN A 126 9.82 -10.19 5.95
N PRO A 127 9.82 -11.34 5.26
CA PRO A 127 8.65 -12.24 5.20
C PRO A 127 8.31 -12.89 6.55
N ALA A 128 9.33 -13.24 7.34
CA ALA A 128 9.18 -13.97 8.60
C ALA A 128 9.13 -13.08 9.84
N MET A 129 9.08 -11.75 9.69
CA MET A 129 9.21 -10.82 10.81
C MET A 129 8.13 -11.02 11.87
N ASP A 130 8.57 -11.05 13.13
CA ASP A 130 7.73 -11.08 14.32
C ASP A 130 8.15 -9.99 15.34
N PHE A 131 7.53 -9.99 16.53
CA PHE A 131 7.86 -9.04 17.59
C PHE A 131 9.28 -9.24 18.17
N ASN A 132 9.80 -10.46 18.20
CA ASN A 132 11.14 -10.75 18.73
C ASN A 132 12.23 -10.14 17.82
N ASP A 133 12.01 -10.19 16.50
CA ASP A 133 12.92 -9.60 15.51
C ASP A 133 12.97 -8.07 15.61
N ILE A 134 11.85 -7.44 15.98
CA ILE A 134 11.74 -5.98 16.14
C ILE A 134 12.50 -5.51 17.38
N GLU A 135 12.36 -6.23 18.49
CA GLU A 135 13.00 -5.87 19.77
C GLU A 135 14.51 -6.10 19.77
N SER A 136 14.98 -7.16 19.10
CA SER A 136 16.40 -7.49 19.00
C SER A 136 17.18 -6.56 18.06
N GLY A 137 16.49 -5.74 17.26
CA GLY A 137 17.10 -4.77 16.33
C GLY A 137 17.87 -5.43 15.18
N SER A 138 17.83 -6.75 15.05
CA SER A 138 18.53 -7.54 14.02
C SER A 138 17.72 -7.64 12.73
N VAL A 139 17.06 -6.57 12.33
CA VAL A 139 16.37 -6.54 11.04
C VAL A 139 17.44 -6.50 9.95
N GLY A 140 17.70 -7.66 9.35
CA GLY A 140 18.78 -7.85 8.39
C GLY A 140 18.73 -6.78 7.30
N SER A 141 19.72 -5.87 7.30
CA SER A 141 19.95 -4.94 6.21
C SER A 141 20.44 -5.71 4.99
N SER A 142 19.51 -6.26 4.22
CA SER A 142 19.80 -6.75 2.87
C SER A 142 19.98 -5.52 1.96
N ARG A 143 21.25 -5.16 1.74
CA ARG A 143 21.69 -4.25 0.67
C ARG A 143 21.59 -4.92 -0.69
#